data_AF-A0A530B2H2-F1
#
_entry.id   AF-A0A530B2H2-F1
#
_cell.length_a   1.000
_cell.length_b   1.000
_cell.length_c   1.000
_cell.angle_alpha   90.00
_cell.angle_beta   90.00
_cell.angle_gamma   90.00
#
_symmetry.space_group_name_H-M   'P 1'
#
loop_
_entity.id
_entity.type
_entity.pdbx_description
1 polymer ?
#
loop_
_entity_poly.entity_id
_entity_poly.type
_entity_poly.pdbx_seq_one_letter_code
_entity_poly.pdbx_strand_id
1 'polypeptide(L)'
;MIALSTSPVTRLEQGSLSVRCYVALRQSLMEGRFRPGERLVMQDLAEMMGASATPVREACLRLVSEQALELRSGRFVTVPDLTVTRLTELMTIRIALEG
;
A
#
# COMPACT_ATOMS: atom_id res chain seq x y z
N MET A 1 10.39 47.33 2.02
CA MET A 1 10.68 46.70 0.72
C MET A 1 10.52 45.20 0.91
N ILE A 2 9.33 44.66 0.64
CA ILE A 2 8.92 43.29 0.96
C ILE A 2 9.05 42.45 -0.30
N ALA A 3 9.91 41.43 -0.29
CA ALA A 3 9.93 40.38 -1.31
C ALA A 3 9.42 39.09 -0.67
N LEU A 4 8.09 38.88 -0.72
CA LEU A 4 7.47 37.58 -0.45
C LEU A 4 7.24 36.89 -1.80
N SER A 5 8.17 36.01 -2.17
CA SER A 5 7.93 35.03 -3.23
C SER A 5 7.23 33.82 -2.61
N THR A 6 5.91 33.83 -2.60
CA THR A 6 5.07 32.68 -2.24
C THR A 6 4.38 32.16 -3.50
N SER A 7 5.09 31.31 -4.26
CA SER A 7 4.44 30.46 -5.26
C SER A 7 3.56 29.42 -4.54
N PRO A 8 2.30 29.19 -4.96
CA PRO A 8 1.46 28.15 -4.37
C PRO A 8 2.03 26.77 -4.71
N VAL A 9 2.47 26.04 -3.69
CA VAL A 9 3.19 24.78 -3.80
C VAL A 9 2.30 23.68 -4.40
N THR A 10 2.83 23.05 -5.45
CA THR A 10 2.34 21.91 -6.24
C THR A 10 1.87 20.71 -5.39
N ARG A 11 0.66 20.75 -4.81
CA ARG A 11 0.11 19.67 -3.95
C ARG A 11 -0.84 18.68 -4.66
N LEU A 12 -1.14 18.88 -5.94
CA LEU A 12 -2.08 18.00 -6.68
C LEU A 12 -1.36 16.79 -7.32
N GLU A 13 -0.13 16.98 -7.79
CA GLU A 13 0.67 15.93 -8.44
C GLU A 13 1.09 14.82 -7.45
N GLN A 14 1.44 15.18 -6.21
CA GLN A 14 1.91 14.22 -5.20
C GLN A 14 0.80 13.26 -4.75
N GLY A 15 -0.42 13.78 -4.54
CA GLY A 15 -1.59 12.95 -4.26
C GLY A 15 -1.93 12.01 -5.43
N SER A 16 -1.70 12.44 -6.67
CA SER A 16 -1.91 11.58 -7.84
C SER A 16 -0.92 10.40 -7.87
N LEU A 17 0.34 10.63 -7.48
CA LEU A 17 1.37 9.59 -7.55
C LEU A 17 1.20 8.54 -6.44
N SER A 18 0.90 8.94 -5.19
CA SER A 18 0.63 7.97 -4.13
C SER A 18 -0.64 7.15 -4.42
N VAL A 19 -1.67 7.75 -5.02
CA VAL A 19 -2.85 7.02 -5.51
C VAL A 19 -2.48 6.02 -6.61
N ARG A 20 -1.62 6.39 -7.58
CA ARG A 20 -1.16 5.45 -8.61
C ARG A 20 -0.35 4.29 -8.02
N CYS A 21 0.58 4.56 -7.11
CA CYS A 21 1.32 3.53 -6.39
C CYS A 21 0.38 2.58 -5.63
N TYR A 22 -0.63 3.13 -4.96
CA TYR A 22 -1.65 2.35 -4.26
C TYR A 22 -2.41 1.41 -5.21
N VAL A 23 -2.91 1.92 -6.33
CA VAL A 23 -3.64 1.09 -7.30
C VAL A 23 -2.74 -0.03 -7.85
N ALA A 24 -1.49 0.28 -8.19
CA ALA A 24 -0.54 -0.71 -8.71
C ALA A 24 -0.18 -1.80 -7.67
N LEU A 25 0.07 -1.41 -6.42
CA LEU A 25 0.34 -2.34 -5.32
C LEU A 25 -0.87 -3.23 -5.03
N ARG A 26 -2.06 -2.64 -4.91
CA ARG A 26 -3.31 -3.36 -4.67
C ARG A 26 -3.56 -4.39 -5.76
N GLN A 27 -3.39 -4.01 -7.01
CA GLN A 27 -3.57 -4.92 -8.15
C GLN A 27 -2.56 -6.07 -8.10
N SER A 28 -1.30 -5.77 -7.78
CA SER A 28 -0.25 -6.79 -7.66
C SER A 28 -0.51 -7.79 -6.52
N LEU A 29 -1.06 -7.32 -5.40
CA LEU A 29 -1.51 -8.18 -4.30
C LEU A 29 -2.69 -9.06 -4.72
N MET A 30 -3.70 -8.50 -5.40
CA MET A 30 -4.86 -9.25 -5.88
C MET A 30 -4.51 -10.32 -6.92
N GLU A 31 -3.50 -10.06 -7.75
CA GLU A 31 -2.98 -11.01 -8.73
C GLU A 31 -2.03 -12.04 -8.10
N GLY A 32 -1.74 -11.96 -6.80
CA GLY A 32 -0.86 -12.90 -6.10
C GLY A 32 0.61 -12.77 -6.51
N ARG A 33 1.06 -11.59 -6.97
CA ARG A 33 2.47 -11.37 -7.35
C ARG A 33 3.42 -11.40 -6.16
N PHE A 34 2.90 -11.17 -4.95
CA PHE A 34 3.64 -11.26 -3.70
C PHE A 34 3.16 -12.46 -2.88
N ARG A 35 4.09 -13.18 -2.27
CA ARG A 35 3.81 -14.38 -1.47
C ARG A 35 3.34 -13.99 -0.07
N PRO A 36 2.50 -14.82 0.58
CA PRO A 36 2.24 -14.68 2.01
C PRO A 36 3.54 -14.64 2.81
N GLY A 37 3.63 -13.73 3.79
CA GLY A 37 4.83 -13.50 4.59
C GLY A 37 5.95 -12.74 3.87
N GLU A 38 5.81 -12.42 2.58
CA GLU A 38 6.83 -11.72 1.82
C GLU A 38 7.08 -10.33 2.39
N ARG A 39 8.36 -10.00 2.54
CA ARG A 39 8.82 -8.71 3.03
C ARG A 39 8.96 -7.73 1.86
N LEU A 40 8.18 -6.67 1.90
CA LEU A 40 8.18 -5.60 0.90
C LEU A 40 8.87 -4.35 1.46
N VAL A 41 10.08 -4.08 0.97
CA VAL A 41 10.87 -2.91 1.38
C VAL A 41 10.42 -1.68 0.58
N MET A 42 10.20 -0.56 1.25
CA MET A 42 9.67 0.66 0.60
C MET A 42 10.58 1.19 -0.52
N GLN A 43 11.90 1.03 -0.35
CA GLN A 43 12.89 1.48 -1.33
C GLN A 43 12.82 0.65 -2.60
N ASP A 44 12.80 -0.68 -2.47
CA ASP A 44 12.72 -1.61 -3.58
C ASP A 44 11.40 -1.44 -4.36
N LEU A 45 10.29 -1.23 -3.65
CA LEU A 45 9.00 -0.91 -4.26
C LEU A 45 9.03 0.43 -5.02
N ALA A 46 9.72 1.43 -4.48
CA ALA A 46 9.89 2.72 -5.14
C ALA A 46 10.69 2.61 -6.44
N GLU A 47 11.77 1.83 -6.43
CA GLU A 47 12.55 1.51 -7.63
C GLU A 47 11.72 0.76 -8.66
N MET A 48 10.96 -0.27 -8.25
CA MET A 48 10.07 -1.03 -9.13
C MET A 48 9.00 -0.16 -9.79
N MET A 49 8.51 0.87 -9.09
CA MET A 49 7.44 1.75 -9.58
C MET A 49 7.95 3.01 -10.27
N GLY A 50 9.27 3.24 -10.32
CA GLY A 50 9.84 4.48 -10.84
C GLY A 50 9.40 5.72 -10.05
N ALA A 51 9.18 5.57 -8.75
CA ALA A 51 8.69 6.61 -7.84
C ALA A 51 9.67 6.85 -6.68
N SER A 52 9.40 7.85 -5.84
CA SER A 52 10.16 8.03 -4.59
C SER A 52 9.54 7.25 -3.43
N ALA A 53 10.30 7.06 -2.34
CA ALA A 53 9.85 6.29 -1.19
C ALA A 53 8.65 6.91 -0.43
N THR A 54 8.41 8.22 -0.54
CA THR A 54 7.29 8.91 0.14
C THR A 54 5.91 8.47 -0.37
N PRO A 55 5.58 8.61 -1.67
CA PRO A 55 4.28 8.17 -2.20
C PRO A 55 4.07 6.65 -2.08
N VAL A 56 5.14 5.86 -2.17
CA VAL A 56 5.08 4.41 -1.93
C VAL A 56 4.77 4.10 -0.48
N ARG A 57 5.40 4.80 0.47
CA ARG A 57 5.08 4.65 1.89
C ARG A 57 3.63 5.00 2.17
N GLU A 58 3.12 6.10 1.62
CA GLU A 58 1.70 6.47 1.77
C GLU A 58 0.76 5.39 1.21
N ALA A 59 1.07 4.86 0.02
CA ALA A 59 0.31 3.77 -0.58
C ALA A 59 0.32 2.50 0.28
N CYS A 60 1.49 2.10 0.80
CA CYS A 60 1.63 0.96 1.69
C CYS A 60 0.88 1.17 3.01
N LEU A 61 0.97 2.35 3.62
CA LEU A 61 0.26 2.65 4.87
C LEU A 61 -1.26 2.62 4.68
N ARG A 62 -1.75 3.06 3.52
CA ARG A 62 -3.15 2.89 3.15
C ARG A 62 -3.53 1.41 3.06
N LEU A 63 -2.74 0.58 2.38
CA LEU A 63 -2.97 -0.88 2.33
C LEU A 63 -2.90 -1.55 3.71
N VAL A 64 -2.08 -1.02 4.62
CA VAL A 64 -2.07 -1.45 6.03
C VAL A 64 -3.38 -1.09 6.73
N SER A 65 -3.91 0.11 6.51
CA SER A 65 -5.21 0.50 7.08
C SER A 65 -6.37 -0.35 6.54
N GLU A 66 -6.22 -0.87 5.31
CA GLU A 66 -7.15 -1.79 4.65
C GLU A 66 -6.89 -3.26 4.99
N GLN A 67 -5.95 -3.56 5.90
CA GLN A 67 -5.52 -4.91 6.31
C GLN A 67 -4.98 -5.80 5.17
N ALA A 68 -4.62 -5.22 4.02
CA ALA A 68 -4.02 -5.91 2.90
C ALA A 68 -2.51 -6.15 3.08
N LEU A 69 -1.87 -5.34 3.93
CA LEU A 69 -0.46 -5.43 4.31
C LEU A 69 -0.35 -5.26 5.82
N GLU A 70 0.76 -5.70 6.40
CA GLU A 70 1.05 -5.49 7.81
C GLU A 70 2.31 -4.66 7.99
N LEU A 71 2.20 -3.59 8.78
CA LEU A 71 3.35 -2.77 9.13
C LEU A 71 4.22 -3.49 10.16
N ARG A 72 5.45 -3.83 9.77
CA ARG A 72 6.45 -4.42 10.68
C ARG A 72 7.44 -3.38 11.19
N SER A 73 7.80 -2.43 10.35
CA SER A 73 8.63 -1.28 10.72
C SER A 73 8.38 -0.11 9.77
N GLY A 74 8.84 1.10 10.10
CA GLY A 74 8.74 2.25 9.19
C GLY A 74 9.49 2.11 7.84
N ARG A 75 10.23 1.01 7.64
CA ARG A 75 11.04 0.71 6.44
C ARG A 75 10.44 -0.38 5.54
N PHE A 76 9.58 -1.24 6.06
CA PHE A 76 9.01 -2.34 5.28
C PHE A 76 7.67 -2.80 5.84
N VAL A 77 6.86 -3.36 4.95
CA VAL A 77 5.60 -4.04 5.25
C VAL A 77 5.72 -5.51 4.85
N THR A 78 4.82 -6.34 5.35
CA THR A 78 4.75 -7.76 4.97
C THR A 78 3.38 -8.09 4.43
N VAL A 79 3.33 -9.01 3.49
CA VAL A 79 2.06 -9.64 3.07
C VAL A 79 1.56 -10.51 4.22
N PRO A 80 0.30 -10.38 4.65
CA PRO A 80 -0.28 -11.23 5.70
C PRO A 80 -0.18 -12.72 5.33
N ASP A 81 0.04 -13.56 6.34
CA ASP A 81 -0.06 -15.01 6.15
C ASP A 81 -1.51 -15.45 6.02
N LEU A 82 -1.79 -16.34 5.07
CA LEU A 82 -3.10 -16.98 4.95
C LEU A 82 -3.12 -18.28 5.76
N THR A 83 -3.58 -18.21 7.01
CA THR A 83 -3.75 -19.40 7.85
C THR A 83 -5.08 -20.10 7.54
N VAL A 84 -5.15 -21.40 7.83
CA VAL A 84 -6.40 -22.18 7.68
C VAL A 84 -7.52 -21.58 8.51
N THR A 85 -7.22 -21.13 9.74
CA THR A 85 -8.18 -20.45 10.61
C THR A 85 -8.72 -19.18 9.95
N ARG A 86 -7.83 -18.30 9.46
CA ARG A 86 -8.21 -17.04 8.80
C ARG A 86 -9.05 -17.30 7.55
N LEU A 87 -8.68 -18.28 6.75
CA LEU A 87 -9.44 -18.68 5.56
C LEU A 87 -10.84 -19.15 5.94
N THR A 88 -10.97 -19.94 7.01
CA THR A 88 -12.25 -20.49 7.48
C THR A 88 -13.16 -19.37 7.98
N GLU A 89 -12.62 -18.42 8.75
CA GLU A 89 -13.34 -17.22 9.18
C GLU A 89 -13.85 -16.40 7.99
N LEU A 90 -12.98 -16.11 7.01
CA LEU A 90 -13.34 -15.36 5.80
C LEU A 90 -14.44 -16.06 5.00
N MET A 91 -14.35 -17.37 4.81
CA MET A 91 -15.37 -18.15 4.10
C MET A 91 -16.70 -18.14 4.85
N THR A 92 -16.67 -18.23 6.19
CA THR A 92 -17.87 -18.17 7.03
C THR A 92 -18.57 -16.82 6.87
N ILE A 93 -17.82 -15.72 6.94
CA ILE A 93 -18.35 -14.36 6.73
C ILE A 93 -18.93 -14.24 5.32
N ARG A 94 -18.21 -14.71 4.30
CA ARG A 94 -18.66 -14.60 2.91
C ARG A 94 -19.95 -15.35 2.65
N ILE A 95 -20.07 -16.60 3.16
CA ILE A 95 -21.31 -17.39 3.06
C ILE A 95 -22.46 -16.68 3.78
N ALA A 96 -22.22 -16.06 4.94
CA ALA A 96 -23.27 -15.35 5.66
C ALA A 96 -23.75 -14.06 4.96
N LEU A 97 -22.91 -13.42 4.15
CA LEU A 97 -23.23 -12.17 3.45
C LEU A 97 -23.74 -12.38 2.02
N GLU A 98 -23.27 -13.42 1.34
CA GLU A 98 -23.54 -13.67 -0.08
C GLU A 98 -24.43 -14.90 -0.33
N GLY A 99 -24.60 -15.77 0.67
CA GLY A 99 -25.33 -17.04 0.58
C GLY A 99 -26.84 -16.96 0.82
#